data_AF-A0A5C0DZ68-F1
#
_entry.id   AF-A0A5C0DZ68-F1
#
_cell.length_a   1.000
_cell.length_b   1.000
_cell.length_c   1.000
_cell.angle_alpha   90.00
_cell.angle_beta   90.00
_cell.angle_gamma   90.00
#
_symmetry.space_group_name_H-M   'P 1'
#
loop_
_entity.id
_entity.type
_entity.pdbx_description
1 polymer ?
#
loop_
_entity_poly.entity_id
_entity_poly.type
_entity_poly.pdbx_seq_one_letter_code
_entity_poly.pdbx_strand_id
1 'polypeptide(L)'
;MLNITNTNFTLTSNNFTHEAMREIAYSMDLLIPGFYLWLPGIHIRFGGAIPDDQPYRYPGTIHSNVGMALVLPGYKIFTTYQGSYDPQ
;
A
#
# COMPACT_ATOMS: atom_id res chain seq x y z
N MET A 1 28.57 11.05 1.55
CA MET A 1 28.26 9.61 1.43
C MET A 1 26.95 9.38 2.16
N LEU A 2 25.88 9.01 1.44
CA LEU A 2 24.56 8.83 2.05
C LEU A 2 24.51 7.44 2.72
N ASN A 3 24.30 7.42 4.03
CA ASN A 3 24.23 6.19 4.83
C ASN A 3 22.81 5.63 4.74
N ILE A 4 22.62 4.52 4.02
CA ILE A 4 21.32 3.85 3.86
C ILE A 4 21.27 2.72 4.88
N THR A 5 20.84 3.01 6.10
CA THR A 5 20.65 1.99 7.14
C THR A 5 19.18 1.56 7.19
N ASN A 6 18.97 0.25 7.07
CA ASN A 6 17.77 -0.50 7.48
C ASN A 6 16.49 -0.30 6.66
N THR A 7 16.48 -0.80 5.42
CA THR A 7 15.23 -1.23 4.79
C THR A 7 14.98 -2.70 5.12
N ASN A 8 14.08 -2.96 6.08
CA ASN A 8 13.58 -4.31 6.34
C ASN A 8 12.77 -4.76 5.12
N PHE A 9 13.41 -5.51 4.24
CA PHE A 9 12.79 -6.11 3.07
C PHE A 9 11.97 -7.31 3.50
N THR A 10 10.64 -7.21 3.40
CA THR A 10 9.74 -8.34 3.66
C THR A 10 9.04 -8.70 2.37
N LEU A 11 9.46 -9.80 1.74
CA LEU A 11 8.81 -10.37 0.56
C LEU A 11 7.81 -11.43 1.02
N THR A 12 6.55 -11.02 1.22
CA THR A 12 5.48 -11.95 1.62
C THR A 12 4.78 -12.47 0.37
N SER A 13 5.20 -13.64 -0.11
CA SER A 13 4.50 -14.41 -1.13
C SER A 13 3.49 -15.34 -0.44
N ASN A 14 2.26 -14.87 -0.21
CA ASN A 14 1.16 -15.74 0.20
C ASN A 14 -0.13 -15.30 -0.51
N ASN A 15 -1.08 -16.22 -0.67
CA ASN A 15 -2.42 -16.04 -1.26
C ASN A 15 -3.33 -15.03 -0.50
N PHE A 16 -2.85 -13.82 -0.24
CA PHE A 16 -3.49 -12.71 0.48
C PHE A 16 -3.73 -11.51 -0.44
N THR A 17 -4.39 -11.70 -1.57
CA THR A 17 -4.63 -10.62 -2.54
C THR A 17 -5.44 -9.47 -1.92
N HIS A 18 -6.49 -9.77 -1.15
CA HIS A 18 -7.35 -8.75 -0.56
C HIS A 18 -6.70 -7.97 0.59
N GLU A 19 -5.97 -8.64 1.48
CA GLU A 19 -5.29 -7.93 2.60
C GLU A 19 -4.16 -7.05 2.08
N ALA A 20 -3.34 -7.53 1.15
CA ALA A 20 -2.27 -6.72 0.57
C ALA A 20 -2.83 -5.47 -0.14
N MET A 21 -3.93 -5.62 -0.90
CA MET A 21 -4.65 -4.50 -1.50
C MET A 21 -5.18 -3.52 -0.46
N ARG A 22 -5.77 -4.02 0.62
CA ARG A 22 -6.29 -3.21 1.74
C ARG A 22 -5.20 -2.45 2.47
N GLU A 23 -4.05 -3.07 2.73
CA GLU A 23 -2.91 -2.42 3.37
C GLU A 23 -2.32 -1.32 2.50
N ILE A 24 -2.26 -1.53 1.18
CA ILE A 24 -1.83 -0.50 0.23
C ILE A 24 -2.86 0.64 0.19
N ALA A 25 -4.16 0.32 0.09
CA ALA A 25 -5.24 1.31 0.10
C ALA A 25 -5.15 2.20 1.35
N TYR A 26 -5.06 1.59 2.53
CA TYR A 26 -4.91 2.29 3.80
C TYR A 26 -3.71 3.23 3.82
N SER A 27 -2.55 2.73 3.36
CA SER A 27 -1.32 3.52 3.33
C SER A 27 -1.41 4.69 2.34
N MET A 28 -2.10 4.50 1.20
CA MET A 28 -2.33 5.57 0.23
C MET A 28 -3.33 6.61 0.72
N ASP A 29 -4.42 6.17 1.35
CA ASP A 29 -5.50 7.03 1.89
C ASP A 29 -4.97 7.95 3.00
N LEU A 30 -4.16 7.40 3.91
CA LEU A 30 -3.48 8.16 4.96
C LEU A 30 -2.19 8.86 4.51
N LEU A 31 -1.83 8.76 3.22
CA LEU A 31 -0.61 9.34 2.65
C LEU A 31 0.65 8.96 3.45
N ILE A 32 0.73 7.71 3.87
CA ILE A 32 1.89 7.14 4.56
C ILE A 32 3.01 6.92 3.55
N PRO A 33 4.21 7.48 3.78
CA PRO A 33 5.32 7.36 2.84
C PRO A 33 5.68 5.91 2.53
N GLY A 34 5.87 5.64 1.24
CA GLY A 34 6.20 4.31 0.77
C GLY A 34 6.08 4.16 -0.74
N PHE A 35 6.62 3.04 -1.24
CA PHE A 35 6.40 2.57 -2.60
C PHE A 35 5.51 1.35 -2.54
N TYR A 36 4.47 1.36 -3.37
CA TYR A 36 3.47 0.32 -3.46
C TYR A 36 3.32 -0.10 -4.92
N LEU A 37 3.44 -1.39 -5.20
CA LEU A 37 3.23 -1.97 -6.52
C LEU A 37 2.29 -3.15 -6.36
N TRP A 38 1.29 -3.21 -7.22
CA TRP A 38 0.42 -4.36 -7.33
C TRP A 38 0.25 -4.79 -8.77
N LEU A 39 0.44 -6.09 -8.97
CA LEU A 39 0.30 -6.80 -10.22
C LEU A 39 -0.43 -8.12 -9.91
N PRO A 40 -1.00 -8.80 -10.92
CA PRO A 40 -1.61 -10.11 -10.72
C PRO A 40 -0.64 -11.08 -10.03
N GLY A 41 -0.95 -11.46 -8.79
CA GLY A 41 -0.14 -12.38 -7.97
C GLY A 41 1.11 -11.77 -7.32
N ILE A 42 1.44 -10.50 -7.56
CA ILE A 42 2.63 -9.85 -7.00
C ILE A 42 2.23 -8.55 -6.31
N HIS A 43 2.58 -8.44 -5.03
CA HIS A 43 2.36 -7.26 -4.21
C HIS A 43 3.68 -6.87 -3.57
N ILE A 44 4.17 -5.66 -3.86
CA ILE A 44 5.40 -5.14 -3.29
C ILE A 44 5.07 -3.87 -2.52
N ARG A 45 5.46 -3.83 -1.25
CA ARG A 45 5.35 -2.65 -0.39
C ARG A 45 6.69 -2.36 0.26
N PHE A 46 7.16 -1.14 0.12
CA PHE A 46 8.26 -0.57 0.89
C PHE A 46 7.73 0.60 1.70
N GLY A 47 7.78 0.51 3.03
CA GLY A 47 7.14 1.48 3.92
C GLY A 47 5.67 1.17 4.14
N GLY A 48 4.84 2.22 4.28
CA GLY A 48 3.43 2.10 4.63
C GLY A 48 3.19 1.66 6.08
N ALA A 49 1.94 1.39 6.40
CA ALA A 49 1.54 0.85 7.69
C ALA A 49 0.54 -0.28 7.52
N ILE A 50 0.48 -1.13 8.54
CA ILE A 50 -0.61 -2.09 8.68
C ILE A 50 -1.84 -1.30 9.18
N PRO A 51 -3.03 -1.50 8.60
CA PRO A 51 -4.27 -0.88 9.05
C PRO A 51 -4.48 -1.07 10.55
N ASP A 52 -4.81 0.03 11.25
CA ASP A 52 -5.31 -0.07 12.62
C ASP A 52 -6.77 -0.48 12.57
N ASP A 53 -7.04 -1.74 12.93
CA ASP A 53 -8.36 -2.33 12.88
C ASP A 53 -9.13 -2.18 14.22
N GLN A 54 -8.70 -1.29 15.11
CA GLN A 54 -9.34 -1.03 16.41
C GLN A 54 -9.95 0.38 16.52
N PRO A 55 -11.23 0.52 16.94
CA PRO A 55 -12.21 -0.54 17.23
C PRO A 55 -12.88 -1.10 15.95
N TYR A 56 -12.70 -0.44 14.81
CA TYR A 56 -13.32 -0.83 13.54
C TYR A 56 -12.27 -1.13 12.49
N ARG A 57 -12.52 -2.19 11.74
CA ARG A 57 -11.68 -2.65 10.65
C ARG A 57 -11.70 -1.66 9.48
N TYR A 58 -10.52 -1.30 8.95
CA TYR A 58 -10.46 -0.43 7.78
C TYR A 58 -11.09 -1.13 6.56
N PRO A 59 -12.11 -0.53 5.91
CA PRO A 59 -12.88 -1.19 4.87
C PRO A 59 -12.30 -1.00 3.46
N GLY A 60 -11.43 0.00 3.27
CA GLY A 60 -10.99 0.41 1.94
C GLY A 60 -10.11 -0.61 1.22
N THR A 61 -10.27 -0.77 -0.09
CA THR A 61 -9.43 -1.64 -0.92
C THR A 61 -9.22 -1.08 -2.33
N ILE A 62 -8.17 -1.54 -3.01
CA ILE A 62 -7.90 -1.16 -4.41
C ILE A 62 -8.70 -2.06 -5.34
N HIS A 63 -9.55 -1.46 -6.17
CA HIS A 63 -10.36 -2.13 -7.18
C HIS A 63 -9.67 -2.16 -8.56
N SER A 64 -8.36 -2.43 -8.58
CA SER A 64 -7.57 -2.54 -9.80
C SER A 64 -6.57 -3.68 -9.71
N ASN A 65 -6.47 -4.47 -10.77
CA ASN A 65 -5.56 -5.61 -10.83
C ASN A 65 -4.09 -5.21 -11.01
N VAL A 66 -3.84 -4.02 -11.55
CA VAL A 66 -2.49 -3.50 -11.86
C VAL A 66 -2.40 -2.04 -11.47
N GLY A 67 -1.28 -1.68 -10.85
CA GLY A 67 -0.93 -0.29 -10.62
C GLY A 67 0.22 -0.13 -9.65
N MET A 68 0.60 1.13 -9.47
CA MET A 68 1.63 1.50 -8.52
C MET A 68 1.30 2.85 -7.87
N ALA A 69 1.89 3.07 -6.71
CA ALA A 69 1.87 4.33 -6.00
C ALA A 69 3.22 4.60 -5.34
N LEU A 70 3.64 5.86 -5.39
CA LEU A 70 4.76 6.40 -4.64
C LEU A 70 4.24 7.53 -3.78
N VAL A 71 4.25 7.31 -2.47
CA VAL A 71 3.92 8.33 -1.48
C VAL A 71 5.22 8.87 -0.92
N LEU A 72 5.46 10.16 -1.13
CA LEU A 72 6.58 10.88 -0.57
C LEU A 72 6.15 11.58 0.73
N PRO A 73 7.10 11.83 1.66
CA PRO A 73 6.85 12.69 2.81
C PRO A 73 6.28 14.05 2.41
N GLY A 74 5.43 14.61 3.28
CA GLY A 74 4.77 15.89 3.02
C GLY A 74 3.55 15.79 2.09
N TYR A 75 2.77 14.71 2.20
CA TYR A 75 1.46 14.54 1.55
C TYR A 75 1.49 14.55 0.02
N LYS A 76 2.59 14.12 -0.59
CA LYS A 76 2.74 14.03 -2.05
C LYS A 76 2.58 12.58 -2.49
N ILE A 77 1.58 12.29 -3.31
CA ILE A 77 1.35 10.96 -3.88
C ILE A 77 1.39 11.03 -5.41
N PHE A 78 2.10 10.08 -6.00
CA PHE A 78 2.01 9.75 -7.42
C PHE A 78 1.42 8.36 -7.54
N THR A 79 0.27 8.22 -8.17
CA THR A 79 -0.39 6.92 -8.30
C THR A 79 -0.99 6.75 -9.69
N THR A 80 -1.02 5.50 -10.15
CA THR A 80 -1.76 5.12 -11.36
C THR A 80 -3.22 4.75 -11.04
N TYR A 81 -3.59 4.64 -9.77
CA TYR A 81 -4.96 4.32 -9.36
C TYR A 81 -5.85 5.56 -9.42
N GLN A 82 -7.02 5.44 -10.03
CA GLN A 82 -7.99 6.55 -10.18
C GLN A 82 -9.39 6.19 -9.64
N GLY A 83 -9.54 5.05 -8.96
CA GLY A 83 -10.83 4.58 -8.43
C GLY A 83 -11.09 5.02 -6.99
N SER A 84 -12.27 4.67 -6.47
CA SER A 84 -12.58 4.78 -5.03
C SER A 84 -12.02 3.58 -4.26
N TYR A 85 -11.70 3.77 -2.98
CA TYR A 85 -11.38 2.68 -2.08
C TYR A 85 -12.63 2.02 -1.47
N ASP A 86 -13.81 2.60 -1.65
CA ASP A 86 -15.05 2.12 -1.04
C ASP A 86 -15.37 0.67 -1.43
N PRO A 87 -15.78 -0.20 -0.49
CA PRO A 87 -16.22 -1.55 -0.79
C PRO A 87 -17.33 -1.57 -1.85
N GLN A 88 -17.22 -2.45 -2.84
CA GLN A 88 -18.24 -2.72 -3.85
C GLN A 88 -19.05 -3.98 -3.54
#